data_AF-A0A1F3T1N2-F1
#
_entry.id   AF-A0A1F3T1N2-F1
#
_cell.length_a   1.000
_cell.length_b   1.000
_cell.length_c   1.000
_cell.angle_alpha   90.00
_cell.angle_beta   90.00
_cell.angle_gamma   90.00
#
_symmetry.space_group_name_H-M   'P 1'
#
loop_
_entity.id
_entity.type
_entity.pdbx_description
1 polymer ?
#
loop_
_entity_poly.entity_id
_entity_poly.type
_entity_poly.pdbx_seq_one_letter_code
_entity_poly.pdbx_strand_id
1 'polypeptide(L)'
;MQRSSGWIGIWIVIAALNMGMASSLPKTPGMPSAPAAGPSAPSVYDQLYPSYAEFCAATQIRKKPGFGLPVRGGVGGHGVLYLRGACRDKTVGYPRITLCDPVDGANGVEPGVGVSVNSDFQNVNWTAVDTKAFFLTGDLKPGERLDREAYVRARQKAVDIGVLKGIEFHPELFSQKLTGMSDFEFMLEDTMGTDYAISFGRNLYCARLPVTRPMLSKMVDWLNEQNDQYYLTGKRYQWSGVKDNCTHTTHNAYHAADVWGREATNRFLLRQIFHIAVPSHNFVELMERGNRLPLEDPVALYRDPSFRRSLLHEGWIPAQHGVLAEVFPVIKDNDLYETDLGMLFLGPEGLLKRGRFKKILGNTRMLDLEENLRWYKARYEKALRTRQSVDSIFASAYVNEGAQDTLSDIDREDFALFHDAYYRQLAIQLRDAELKLQLFGRKTL
;
A
#
# COMPACT_ATOMS: atom_id res chain seq x y z
N MET A 1 7.62 9.08 34.95
CA MET A 1 8.97 8.94 34.37
C MET A 1 8.85 9.11 32.86
N GLN A 2 8.75 10.37 32.42
CA GLN A 2 9.78 11.12 31.68
C GLN A 2 10.16 10.48 30.34
N ARG A 3 9.31 10.76 29.34
CA ARG A 3 9.58 10.59 27.91
C ARG A 3 10.82 11.38 27.52
N SER A 4 11.65 10.83 26.65
CA SER A 4 12.74 11.55 25.99
C SER A 4 12.21 12.81 25.30
N SER A 5 12.82 13.93 25.68
CA SER A 5 12.35 15.31 25.52
C SER A 5 12.29 15.81 24.07
N GLY A 6 12.68 15.01 23.09
CA GLY A 6 12.62 15.36 21.66
C GLY A 6 11.25 15.14 21.01
N TRP A 7 10.44 14.22 21.55
CA TRP A 7 9.14 13.84 20.96
C TRP A 7 8.01 14.79 21.33
N ILE A 8 8.08 15.39 22.52
CA ILE A 8 7.05 16.30 23.01
C ILE A 8 7.10 17.63 22.26
N GLY A 9 8.29 18.14 21.89
CA GLY A 9 8.42 19.43 21.19
C GLY A 9 7.79 19.46 19.80
N ILE A 10 8.01 18.43 18.98
CA ILE A 10 7.48 18.38 17.61
C ILE A 10 5.97 18.13 17.61
N TRP A 11 5.47 17.27 18.50
CA TRP A 11 4.02 17.06 18.63
C TRP A 11 3.32 18.22 19.33
N ILE A 12 3.96 18.97 20.23
CA ILE A 12 3.40 20.21 20.78
C ILE A 12 3.35 21.30 19.71
N VAL A 13 4.35 21.42 18.83
CA VAL A 13 4.31 22.39 17.72
C VAL A 13 3.28 21.98 16.67
N ILE A 14 3.20 20.69 16.31
CA ILE A 14 2.16 20.16 15.42
C ILE A 14 0.78 20.27 16.07
N ALA A 15 0.63 19.99 17.36
CA ALA A 15 -0.64 20.11 18.08
C ALA A 15 -1.03 21.58 18.32
N ALA A 16 -0.08 22.49 18.55
CA ALA A 16 -0.34 23.92 18.74
C ALA A 16 -0.66 24.62 17.41
N LEU A 17 0.01 24.26 16.31
CA LEU A 17 -0.36 24.72 14.96
C LEU A 17 -1.66 24.07 14.46
N ASN A 18 -1.97 22.84 14.91
CA ASN A 18 -3.25 22.19 14.63
C ASN A 18 -4.35 22.53 15.64
N MET A 19 -4.09 23.21 16.76
CA MET A 19 -5.14 23.53 17.74
C MET A 19 -6.16 24.53 17.18
N GLY A 20 -5.88 25.16 16.04
CA GLY A 20 -6.84 25.95 15.25
C GLY A 20 -7.48 25.22 14.05
N MET A 21 -7.05 24.01 13.66
CA MET A 21 -7.53 23.33 12.43
C MET A 21 -7.62 21.79 12.46
N ALA A 22 -7.10 21.12 13.49
CA ALA A 22 -7.41 19.71 13.75
C ALA A 22 -8.72 19.64 14.51
N SER A 23 -9.80 19.54 13.76
CA SER A 23 -11.00 18.91 14.29
C SER A 23 -10.63 17.46 14.61
N SER A 24 -10.36 17.15 15.88
CA SER A 24 -10.62 15.81 16.38
C SER A 24 -12.13 15.62 16.32
N LEU A 25 -12.60 15.19 15.14
CA LEU A 25 -14.01 14.96 14.94
C LEU A 25 -14.44 13.81 15.86
N PRO A 26 -15.68 13.87 16.39
CA PRO A 26 -16.27 12.74 17.10
C PRO A 26 -16.19 11.49 16.23
N LYS A 27 -16.12 10.32 16.89
CA LYS A 27 -16.23 8.97 16.29
C LYS A 27 -16.95 9.04 14.96
N THR A 28 -16.26 8.83 13.85
CA THR A 28 -16.88 8.86 12.52
C THR A 28 -18.06 7.89 12.51
N PRO A 29 -19.32 8.35 12.54
CA PRO A 29 -20.45 7.44 12.44
C PRO A 29 -20.49 6.99 10.98
N GLY A 30 -20.44 5.68 10.76
CA GLY A 30 -20.73 5.09 9.46
C GLY A 30 -19.68 5.35 8.37
N MET A 31 -18.42 4.96 8.60
CA MET A 31 -17.73 4.39 7.43
C MET A 31 -18.50 3.12 7.07
N PRO A 32 -19.02 2.99 5.83
CA PRO A 32 -19.76 1.81 5.44
C PRO A 32 -18.89 0.59 5.76
N SER A 33 -19.45 -0.36 6.50
CA SER A 33 -18.86 -1.68 6.58
C SER A 33 -18.90 -2.23 5.17
N ALA A 34 -17.78 -2.11 4.45
CA ALA A 34 -17.62 -2.82 3.19
C ALA A 34 -17.89 -4.31 3.48
N PRO A 35 -18.59 -5.01 2.57
CA PRO A 35 -18.74 -6.45 2.72
C PRO A 35 -17.35 -7.05 2.87
N ALA A 36 -17.15 -7.82 3.95
CA ALA A 36 -15.88 -8.45 4.22
C ALA A 36 -15.56 -9.39 3.06
N ALA A 37 -14.46 -9.13 2.34
CA ALA A 37 -13.86 -10.15 1.51
C ALA A 37 -13.29 -11.21 2.47
N GLY A 38 -13.99 -12.34 2.60
CA GLY A 38 -13.55 -13.43 3.46
C GLY A 38 -12.21 -13.99 2.94
N PRO A 39 -11.22 -14.25 3.81
CA PRO A 39 -9.99 -14.92 3.39
C PRO A 39 -10.25 -16.42 3.21
N SER A 40 -10.46 -16.88 1.96
CA SER A 40 -10.40 -18.32 1.61
C SER A 40 -10.28 -18.54 0.09
N ALA A 41 -9.42 -19.49 -0.30
CA ALA A 41 -9.01 -19.89 -1.66
C ALA A 41 -8.23 -18.82 -2.46
N PRO A 42 -7.32 -19.20 -3.40
CA PRO A 42 -6.74 -18.25 -4.34
C PRO A 42 -7.88 -17.55 -5.05
N SER A 43 -8.05 -16.27 -4.75
CA SER A 43 -9.14 -15.50 -5.32
C SER A 43 -9.05 -15.58 -6.83
N VAL A 44 -10.19 -15.50 -7.54
CA VAL A 44 -10.15 -15.43 -9.02
C VAL A 44 -9.18 -14.34 -9.48
N TYR A 45 -9.06 -13.26 -8.71
CA TYR A 45 -8.04 -12.24 -8.89
C TYR A 45 -6.60 -12.78 -8.92
N ASP A 46 -6.18 -13.54 -7.89
CA ASP A 46 -4.80 -14.06 -7.77
C ASP A 46 -4.39 -14.95 -8.94
N GLN A 47 -5.38 -15.57 -9.59
CA GLN A 47 -5.20 -16.41 -10.77
C GLN A 47 -5.09 -15.58 -12.07
N LEU A 48 -5.76 -14.42 -12.13
CA LEU A 48 -5.72 -13.52 -13.28
C LEU A 48 -4.56 -12.50 -13.21
N TYR A 49 -4.06 -12.21 -12.01
CA TYR A 49 -2.93 -11.31 -11.75
C TYR A 49 -1.90 -12.01 -10.87
N PRO A 50 -0.95 -12.76 -11.47
CA PRO A 50 0.03 -13.54 -10.71
C PRO A 50 1.05 -12.67 -9.94
N SER A 51 1.15 -11.39 -10.28
CA SER A 51 2.00 -10.42 -9.59
C SER A 51 1.24 -9.12 -9.38
N TYR A 52 1.24 -8.64 -8.14
CA TYR A 52 0.66 -7.37 -7.75
C TYR A 52 1.33 -6.86 -6.48
N ALA A 53 1.27 -5.55 -6.31
CA ALA A 53 1.60 -4.88 -5.06
C ALA A 53 0.31 -4.33 -4.44
N GLU A 54 0.20 -4.42 -3.13
CA GLU A 54 -0.99 -4.02 -2.39
C GLU A 54 -0.61 -3.19 -1.19
N PHE A 55 -0.85 -1.88 -1.29
CA PHE A 55 -0.61 -0.96 -0.18
C PHE A 55 -1.84 -0.89 0.71
N CYS A 56 -1.69 -1.17 2.00
CA CYS A 56 -2.77 -1.08 2.97
C CYS A 56 -2.55 0.08 3.95
N ALA A 57 -3.52 1.00 3.97
CA ALA A 57 -3.65 1.98 5.03
C ALA A 57 -4.43 1.35 6.20
N ALA A 58 -3.82 1.28 7.37
CA ALA A 58 -4.41 0.72 8.56
C ALA A 58 -4.80 1.83 9.57
N THR A 59 -5.89 1.61 10.31
CA THR A 59 -6.34 2.51 11.38
C THR A 59 -5.35 2.57 12.55
N GLN A 60 -5.63 3.40 13.54
CA GLN A 60 -4.96 3.33 14.85
C GLN A 60 -5.16 1.95 15.50
N ILE A 61 -4.31 1.62 16.48
CA ILE A 61 -4.41 0.41 17.31
C ILE A 61 -4.42 0.77 18.78
N ARG A 62 -5.21 0.03 19.56
CA ARG A 62 -5.21 0.07 21.02
C ARG A 62 -5.59 -1.32 21.53
N LYS A 63 -4.67 -1.96 22.25
CA LYS A 63 -4.95 -3.21 22.95
C LYS A 63 -5.74 -2.92 24.23
N LYS A 64 -6.72 -3.75 24.54
CA LYS A 64 -7.52 -3.69 25.76
C LYS A 64 -6.63 -4.07 26.96
N PRO A 65 -6.89 -3.50 28.16
CA PRO A 65 -6.17 -3.90 29.36
C PRO A 65 -6.49 -5.35 29.75
N GLY A 66 -5.60 -5.99 30.51
CA GLY A 66 -5.85 -7.30 31.14
C GLY A 66 -5.29 -8.52 30.40
N PHE A 67 -4.52 -8.32 29.31
CA PHE A 67 -3.78 -9.40 28.66
C PHE A 67 -2.55 -8.88 27.88
N GLY A 68 -1.36 -9.45 28.17
CA GLY A 68 -0.11 -9.12 27.48
C GLY A 68 0.36 -7.68 27.69
N LEU A 69 1.23 -7.21 26.78
CA LEU A 69 1.77 -5.85 26.80
C LEU A 69 0.69 -4.82 26.40
N PRO A 70 0.52 -3.68 27.09
CA PRO A 70 -0.39 -2.63 26.65
C PRO A 70 0.15 -1.91 25.40
N VAL A 71 -0.34 -2.29 24.23
CA VAL A 71 0.06 -1.70 22.93
C VAL A 71 -0.85 -0.54 22.54
N ARG A 72 -0.25 0.58 22.13
CA ARG A 72 -0.96 1.74 21.57
C ARG A 72 -0.16 2.36 20.43
N GLY A 73 -0.78 2.43 19.26
CA GLY A 73 -0.17 3.05 18.08
C GLY A 73 -0.30 4.57 18.02
N GLY A 74 0.45 5.16 17.10
CA GLY A 74 0.38 6.58 16.76
C GLY A 74 -0.94 6.97 16.09
N VAL A 75 -1.27 8.27 16.14
CA VAL A 75 -2.55 8.80 15.63
C VAL A 75 -2.71 8.71 14.11
N GLY A 76 -1.62 8.60 13.37
CA GLY A 76 -1.61 8.51 11.91
C GLY A 76 -2.06 7.16 11.35
N GLY A 77 -2.20 6.14 12.20
CA GLY A 77 -2.44 4.76 11.77
C GLY A 77 -1.13 4.06 11.40
N HIS A 78 -1.19 3.13 10.45
CA HIS A 78 -0.02 2.41 9.93
C HIS A 78 -0.16 2.16 8.43
N GLY A 79 0.96 1.98 7.73
CA GLY A 79 1.00 1.68 6.30
C GLY A 79 1.80 0.41 6.09
N VAL A 80 1.23 -0.56 5.37
CA VAL A 80 1.92 -1.81 5.05
C VAL A 80 1.81 -2.14 3.58
N LEU A 81 2.70 -3.01 3.11
CA LEU A 81 2.73 -3.44 1.71
C LEU A 81 2.67 -4.96 1.66
N TYR A 82 1.82 -5.53 0.83
CA TYR A 82 1.86 -6.94 0.46
C TYR A 82 2.28 -7.07 -1.01
N LEU A 83 3.20 -7.99 -1.28
CA LEU A 83 3.78 -8.21 -2.60
C LEU A 83 3.51 -9.66 -3.04
N ARG A 84 2.57 -9.85 -3.97
CA ARG A 84 2.34 -11.16 -4.58
C ARG A 84 3.39 -11.43 -5.65
N GLY A 85 4.03 -12.59 -5.58
CA GLY A 85 5.14 -12.97 -6.46
C GLY A 85 6.53 -12.61 -5.91
N ALA A 86 6.61 -12.05 -4.70
CA ALA A 86 7.82 -11.94 -3.92
C ALA A 86 7.72 -12.80 -2.65
N CYS A 87 8.84 -13.37 -2.21
CA CYS A 87 8.93 -14.35 -1.15
C CYS A 87 10.04 -13.94 -0.18
N ARG A 88 9.96 -14.36 1.09
CA ARG A 88 11.04 -14.15 2.05
C ARG A 88 12.29 -14.90 1.60
N ASP A 89 13.43 -14.22 1.62
CA ASP A 89 14.73 -14.87 1.44
C ASP A 89 15.15 -15.50 2.78
N LYS A 90 14.92 -16.81 2.91
CA LYS A 90 15.24 -17.58 4.12
C LYS A 90 16.72 -17.97 4.21
N THR A 91 17.51 -17.71 3.16
CA THR A 91 18.94 -18.05 3.11
C THR A 91 19.80 -17.05 3.87
N VAL A 92 19.28 -15.84 4.10
CA VAL A 92 19.93 -14.79 4.89
C VAL A 92 19.42 -14.74 6.34
N GLY A 93 20.24 -14.18 7.22
CA GLY A 93 19.99 -14.12 8.67
C GLY A 93 19.05 -13.01 9.14
N TYR A 94 18.58 -12.14 8.24
CA TYR A 94 17.77 -10.94 8.52
C TYR A 94 16.70 -10.74 7.43
N PRO A 95 15.70 -9.87 7.63
CA PRO A 95 14.64 -9.67 6.65
C PRO A 95 15.16 -9.18 5.30
N ARG A 96 15.08 -10.07 4.31
CA ARG A 96 15.17 -9.76 2.87
C ARG A 96 14.08 -10.51 2.13
N ILE A 97 13.80 -10.06 0.93
CA ILE A 97 12.84 -10.69 0.02
C ILE A 97 13.49 -10.93 -1.34
N THR A 98 12.97 -11.90 -2.08
CA THR A 98 13.36 -12.22 -3.45
C THR A 98 12.10 -12.41 -4.29
N LEU A 99 12.22 -12.46 -5.61
CA LEU A 99 11.11 -12.92 -6.43
C LEU A 99 10.86 -14.40 -6.14
N CYS A 100 9.59 -14.79 -5.96
CA CYS A 100 9.24 -16.19 -5.77
C CYS A 100 9.66 -17.02 -7.01
N ASP A 101 10.03 -18.27 -6.76
CA ASP A 101 10.18 -19.26 -7.82
C ASP A 101 8.78 -19.55 -8.40
N PRO A 102 8.58 -19.49 -9.73
CA PRO A 102 7.34 -19.93 -10.35
C PRO A 102 6.86 -21.33 -9.92
N VAL A 103 7.78 -22.22 -9.53
CA VAL A 103 7.50 -23.58 -9.05
C VAL A 103 6.88 -23.59 -7.64
N ASP A 104 7.19 -22.61 -6.79
CA ASP A 104 6.62 -22.54 -5.43
C ASP A 104 5.09 -22.38 -5.46
N GLY A 105 4.59 -21.58 -6.41
CA GLY A 105 3.16 -21.43 -6.66
C GLY A 105 2.49 -22.73 -7.15
N ALA A 106 3.22 -23.60 -7.85
CA ALA A 106 2.72 -24.90 -8.30
C ALA A 106 2.66 -25.94 -7.15
N ASN A 107 3.47 -25.76 -6.11
CA ASN A 107 3.50 -26.64 -4.92
C ASN A 107 2.50 -26.23 -3.82
N GLY A 108 1.59 -25.31 -4.12
CA GLY A 108 0.57 -24.86 -3.17
C GLY A 108 1.08 -23.90 -2.08
N VAL A 109 2.33 -23.42 -2.18
CA VAL A 109 2.82 -22.32 -1.34
C VAL A 109 2.25 -21.02 -1.91
N GLU A 110 1.51 -20.26 -1.11
CA GLU A 110 0.98 -18.97 -1.54
C GLU A 110 2.15 -18.01 -1.84
N PRO A 111 2.34 -17.57 -3.11
CA PRO A 111 3.48 -16.75 -3.47
C PRO A 111 3.24 -15.31 -3.04
N GLY A 112 3.72 -14.92 -1.86
CA GLY A 112 3.63 -13.54 -1.43
C GLY A 112 4.24 -13.26 -0.07
N VAL A 113 4.59 -11.99 0.13
CA VAL A 113 5.22 -11.50 1.34
C VAL A 113 4.60 -10.18 1.77
N GLY A 114 4.27 -10.08 3.06
CA GLY A 114 3.93 -8.84 3.73
C GLY A 114 5.18 -8.11 4.21
N VAL A 115 5.20 -6.80 4.05
CA VAL A 115 6.29 -5.90 4.43
C VAL A 115 5.72 -4.82 5.36
N SER A 116 6.31 -4.69 6.54
CA SER A 116 5.93 -3.69 7.53
C SER A 116 7.15 -2.98 8.10
N VAL A 117 7.10 -1.65 8.11
CA VAL A 117 8.11 -0.77 8.71
C VAL A 117 7.73 -0.52 10.17
N ASN A 118 8.68 -0.63 11.09
CA ASN A 118 8.40 -0.35 12.50
C ASN A 118 9.44 0.61 13.08
N SER A 119 8.96 1.60 13.85
CA SER A 119 9.81 2.54 14.58
C SER A 119 10.66 1.90 15.66
N ASP A 120 10.30 0.69 16.07
CA ASP A 120 10.95 0.00 17.17
C ASP A 120 12.22 -0.75 16.72
N PHE A 121 12.36 -0.97 15.41
CA PHE A 121 13.51 -1.65 14.82
C PHE A 121 14.76 -0.77 14.85
N GLN A 122 15.89 -1.39 15.17
CA GLN A 122 17.17 -0.72 15.29
C GLN A 122 18.10 -0.95 14.09
N ASN A 123 18.14 -2.18 13.59
CA ASN A 123 19.15 -2.63 12.62
C ASN A 123 18.56 -2.92 11.24
N VAL A 124 17.26 -2.70 11.06
CA VAL A 124 16.53 -2.84 9.80
C VAL A 124 15.42 -1.80 9.70
N ASN A 125 14.95 -1.50 8.49
CA ASN A 125 13.83 -0.58 8.24
C ASN A 125 12.48 -1.31 8.35
N TRP A 126 12.40 -2.55 7.86
CA TRP A 126 11.16 -3.32 7.77
C TRP A 126 11.35 -4.81 8.06
N THR A 127 10.26 -5.49 8.39
CA THR A 127 10.15 -6.95 8.54
C THR A 127 9.31 -7.57 7.44
N ALA A 128 9.50 -8.88 7.23
CA ALA A 128 8.89 -9.69 6.19
C ALA A 128 8.04 -10.82 6.80
N VAL A 129 6.81 -10.98 6.33
CA VAL A 129 5.86 -11.99 6.83
C VAL A 129 5.36 -12.84 5.67
N ASP A 130 5.47 -14.16 5.80
CA ASP A 130 4.99 -15.10 4.78
C ASP A 130 3.46 -15.07 4.70
N THR A 131 2.91 -15.19 3.47
CA THR A 131 1.48 -15.32 3.14
C THR A 131 0.61 -14.10 3.48
N LYS A 132 -0.42 -13.84 2.67
CA LYS A 132 -1.35 -12.74 2.94
C LYS A 132 -2.21 -13.01 4.17
N ALA A 133 -2.66 -14.26 4.34
CA ALA A 133 -3.53 -14.67 5.43
C ALA A 133 -2.87 -14.44 6.80
N PHE A 134 -1.63 -14.90 6.99
CA PHE A 134 -0.95 -14.68 8.27
C PHE A 134 -0.59 -13.21 8.49
N PHE A 135 -0.12 -12.53 7.45
CA PHE A 135 0.22 -11.11 7.53
C PHE A 135 -0.96 -10.23 7.93
N LEU A 136 -2.11 -10.41 7.29
CA LEU A 136 -3.27 -9.55 7.50
C LEU A 136 -4.18 -10.05 8.63
N THR A 137 -4.44 -11.35 8.74
CA THR A 137 -5.46 -11.90 9.65
C THR A 137 -4.91 -12.89 10.67
N GLY A 138 -3.59 -13.10 10.73
CA GLY A 138 -2.99 -14.05 11.67
C GLY A 138 -3.50 -15.49 11.48
N ASP A 139 -3.97 -15.81 10.26
CA ASP A 139 -4.67 -17.06 9.91
C ASP A 139 -5.95 -17.35 10.71
N LEU A 140 -6.56 -16.33 11.31
CA LEU A 140 -7.92 -16.48 11.82
C LEU A 140 -8.85 -16.87 10.68
N LYS A 141 -9.69 -17.88 10.93
CA LYS A 141 -10.71 -18.30 9.97
C LYS A 141 -11.78 -17.22 9.85
N PRO A 142 -12.48 -17.12 8.70
CA PRO A 142 -13.63 -16.24 8.57
C PRO A 142 -14.65 -16.47 9.69
N GLY A 143 -15.00 -15.41 10.42
CA GLY A 143 -15.96 -15.46 11.53
C GLY A 143 -15.42 -15.99 12.86
N GLU A 144 -14.14 -16.41 12.92
CA GLU A 144 -13.50 -16.82 14.17
C GLU A 144 -13.27 -15.62 15.09
N ARG A 145 -13.50 -15.83 16.40
CA ARG A 145 -13.25 -14.86 17.45
C ARG A 145 -11.76 -14.68 17.69
N LEU A 146 -11.31 -13.45 17.89
CA LEU A 146 -9.98 -13.17 18.44
C LEU A 146 -10.03 -13.22 19.97
N ASP A 147 -9.76 -14.40 20.51
CA ASP A 147 -9.57 -14.65 21.94
C ASP A 147 -8.08 -14.87 22.28
N ARG A 148 -7.79 -15.21 23.55
CA ARG A 148 -6.42 -15.46 24.02
C ARG A 148 -5.78 -16.66 23.34
N GLU A 149 -6.54 -17.70 23.03
CA GLU A 149 -6.00 -18.90 22.41
C GLU A 149 -5.57 -18.60 20.98
N ALA A 150 -6.45 -17.96 20.21
CA ALA A 150 -6.15 -17.52 18.84
C ALA A 150 -4.91 -16.61 18.79
N TYR A 151 -4.80 -15.68 19.74
CA TYR A 151 -3.64 -14.82 19.86
C TYR A 151 -2.34 -15.58 20.12
N VAL A 152 -2.36 -16.53 21.07
CA VAL A 152 -1.18 -17.36 21.39
C VAL A 152 -0.80 -18.23 20.19
N ARG A 153 -1.77 -18.78 19.44
CA ARG A 153 -1.49 -19.56 18.22
C ARG A 153 -0.81 -18.69 17.15
N ALA A 154 -1.31 -17.47 16.91
CA ALA A 154 -0.68 -16.54 15.97
C ALA A 154 0.74 -16.14 16.41
N ARG A 155 0.94 -15.92 17.72
CA ARG A 155 2.26 -15.65 18.31
C ARG A 155 3.23 -16.81 18.07
N GLN A 156 2.80 -18.03 18.35
CA GLN A 156 3.62 -19.22 18.16
C GLN A 156 4.00 -19.40 16.70
N LYS A 157 3.04 -19.21 15.78
CA LYS A 157 3.35 -19.23 14.35
C LYS A 157 4.38 -18.17 13.95
N ALA A 158 4.32 -16.96 14.51
CA ALA A 158 5.32 -15.92 14.24
C ALA A 158 6.73 -16.34 14.67
N VAL A 159 6.85 -17.09 15.79
CA VAL A 159 8.11 -17.71 16.23
C VAL A 159 8.55 -18.79 15.25
N ASP A 160 7.66 -19.71 14.89
CA ASP A 160 7.99 -20.88 14.05
C ASP A 160 8.49 -20.45 12.67
N ILE A 161 7.90 -19.40 12.09
CA ILE A 161 8.35 -18.85 10.80
C ILE A 161 9.45 -17.80 10.95
N GLY A 162 9.85 -17.45 12.17
CA GLY A 162 10.90 -16.49 12.47
C GLY A 162 10.65 -15.09 11.92
N VAL A 163 9.46 -14.51 12.16
CA VAL A 163 9.11 -13.15 11.69
C VAL A 163 10.13 -12.09 12.14
N LEU A 164 10.69 -12.25 13.35
CA LEU A 164 11.64 -11.31 13.95
C LEU A 164 13.10 -11.78 13.87
N LYS A 165 13.40 -12.79 13.05
CA LYS A 165 14.76 -13.32 12.91
C LYS A 165 15.70 -12.23 12.37
N GLY A 166 16.78 -11.97 13.12
CA GLY A 166 17.80 -10.98 12.76
C GLY A 166 17.41 -9.52 13.01
N ILE A 167 16.26 -9.27 13.65
CA ILE A 167 15.80 -7.92 14.00
C ILE A 167 16.19 -7.60 15.45
N GLU A 168 16.74 -6.42 15.65
CA GLU A 168 17.00 -5.84 16.96
C GLU A 168 16.04 -4.69 17.23
N PHE A 169 15.59 -4.56 18.47
CA PHE A 169 14.84 -3.39 18.92
C PHE A 169 15.76 -2.35 19.52
N HIS A 170 15.31 -1.10 19.51
CA HIS A 170 15.96 -0.04 20.27
C HIS A 170 16.00 -0.37 21.78
N PRO A 171 17.19 -0.39 22.44
CA PRO A 171 17.34 -0.83 23.82
C PRO A 171 16.45 -0.09 24.82
N GLU A 172 16.17 1.19 24.58
CA GLU A 172 15.30 2.00 25.44
C GLU A 172 13.86 1.48 25.53
N LEU A 173 13.37 0.73 24.54
CA LEU A 173 12.01 0.18 24.53
C LEU A 173 11.82 -0.92 25.57
N PHE A 174 12.89 -1.67 25.89
CA PHE A 174 12.82 -2.76 26.86
C PHE A 174 12.59 -2.29 28.30
N SER A 175 12.67 -0.99 28.57
CA SER A 175 12.21 -0.40 29.84
C SER A 175 10.69 -0.55 30.05
N GLN A 176 9.93 -0.85 29.00
CA GLN A 176 8.47 -1.02 29.02
C GLN A 176 8.03 -2.47 29.26
N LYS A 177 8.99 -3.41 29.33
CA LYS A 177 8.70 -4.83 29.58
C LYS A 177 8.01 -5.03 30.92
N LEU A 178 7.08 -5.98 30.95
CA LEU A 178 6.52 -6.49 32.20
C LEU A 178 7.58 -7.32 32.95
N THR A 179 7.51 -7.31 34.28
CA THR A 179 8.42 -8.11 35.12
C THR A 179 8.34 -9.60 34.74
N GLY A 180 9.49 -10.23 34.50
CA GLY A 180 9.59 -11.63 34.09
C GLY A 180 9.47 -11.89 32.58
N MET A 181 9.15 -10.88 31.76
CA MET A 181 9.09 -10.99 30.30
C MET A 181 10.48 -10.93 29.67
N SER A 182 10.76 -11.85 28.74
CA SER A 182 11.99 -11.83 27.94
C SER A 182 11.97 -10.72 26.88
N ASP A 183 13.14 -10.31 26.38
CA ASP A 183 13.23 -9.33 25.28
C ASP A 183 12.50 -9.82 24.03
N PHE A 184 12.68 -11.10 23.69
CA PHE A 184 12.03 -11.67 22.52
C PHE A 184 10.51 -11.76 22.65
N GLU A 185 10.01 -12.13 23.84
CA GLU A 185 8.56 -12.11 24.10
C GLU A 185 7.99 -10.69 24.00
N PHE A 186 8.71 -9.69 24.52
CA PHE A 186 8.32 -8.29 24.37
C PHE A 186 8.20 -7.87 22.91
N MET A 187 9.21 -8.18 22.09
CA MET A 187 9.20 -7.86 20.67
C MET A 187 8.02 -8.53 19.94
N LEU A 188 7.72 -9.79 20.26
CA LEU A 188 6.57 -10.50 19.68
C LEU A 188 5.23 -9.86 20.05
N GLU A 189 5.05 -9.49 21.32
CA GLU A 189 3.83 -8.85 21.82
C GLU A 189 3.59 -7.47 21.22
N ASP A 190 4.67 -6.69 21.03
CA ASP A 190 4.59 -5.31 20.56
C ASP A 190 4.34 -5.21 19.05
N THR A 191 4.82 -6.19 18.28
CA THR A 191 4.69 -6.23 16.81
C THR A 191 3.36 -6.83 16.33
N MET A 192 2.63 -7.57 17.18
CA MET A 192 1.35 -8.16 16.78
C MET A 192 0.24 -7.12 16.62
N GLY A 193 -0.47 -7.17 15.48
CA GLY A 193 -1.43 -6.14 15.10
C GLY A 193 -0.80 -4.90 14.46
N THR A 194 0.53 -4.85 14.36
CA THR A 194 1.27 -3.80 13.66
C THR A 194 2.04 -4.36 12.47
N ASP A 195 2.85 -5.40 12.67
CA ASP A 195 3.72 -5.98 11.63
C ASP A 195 3.24 -7.32 11.09
N TYR A 196 2.43 -8.05 11.86
CA TYR A 196 1.75 -9.27 11.44
C TYR A 196 0.41 -9.39 12.16
N ALA A 197 -0.49 -10.23 11.65
CA ALA A 197 -1.86 -10.35 12.13
C ALA A 197 -2.56 -8.98 12.29
N ILE A 198 -2.37 -8.08 11.31
CA ILE A 198 -2.65 -6.64 11.47
C ILE A 198 -4.12 -6.36 11.81
N SER A 199 -5.05 -7.12 11.22
CA SER A 199 -6.49 -6.98 11.46
C SER A 199 -6.93 -7.42 12.86
N PHE A 200 -6.04 -7.97 13.69
CA PHE A 200 -6.32 -8.18 15.10
C PHE A 200 -6.68 -6.88 15.81
N GLY A 201 -6.05 -5.76 15.44
CA GLY A 201 -6.26 -4.48 16.11
C GLY A 201 -6.63 -3.32 15.19
N ARG A 202 -6.75 -3.53 13.87
CA ARG A 202 -6.89 -2.46 12.89
C ARG A 202 -7.85 -2.82 11.76
N ASN A 203 -8.57 -1.84 11.24
CA ASN A 203 -9.15 -1.95 9.91
C ASN A 203 -8.07 -1.61 8.88
N LEU A 204 -8.00 -2.35 7.78
CA LEU A 204 -7.13 -2.06 6.65
C LEU A 204 -7.94 -1.72 5.40
N TYR A 205 -7.46 -0.73 4.67
CA TYR A 205 -7.96 -0.32 3.37
C TYR A 205 -6.82 -0.40 2.37
N CYS A 206 -6.92 -1.36 1.47
CA CYS A 206 -5.83 -1.80 0.62
C CYS A 206 -6.07 -1.39 -0.82
N ALA A 207 -5.10 -0.74 -1.45
CA ALA A 207 -5.07 -0.43 -2.86
C ALA A 207 -4.19 -1.49 -3.54
N ARG A 208 -4.83 -2.38 -4.29
CA ARG A 208 -4.21 -3.48 -5.01
C ARG A 208 -3.94 -3.07 -6.45
N LEU A 209 -2.69 -3.18 -6.88
CA LEU A 209 -2.21 -2.75 -8.19
C LEU A 209 -1.49 -3.90 -8.89
N PRO A 210 -1.99 -4.38 -10.05
CA PRO A 210 -1.24 -5.29 -10.90
C PRO A 210 0.09 -4.66 -11.34
N VAL A 211 1.18 -5.42 -11.18
CA VAL A 211 2.51 -5.00 -11.62
C VAL A 211 3.15 -6.11 -12.45
N THR A 212 4.07 -5.74 -13.34
CA THR A 212 4.86 -6.73 -14.07
C THR A 212 5.92 -7.34 -13.15
N ARG A 213 6.47 -8.50 -13.51
CA ARG A 213 7.58 -9.10 -12.76
C ARG A 213 8.83 -8.21 -12.72
N PRO A 214 9.25 -7.53 -13.82
CA PRO A 214 10.33 -6.54 -13.77
C PRO A 214 10.06 -5.39 -12.78
N MET A 215 8.86 -4.81 -12.80
CA MET A 215 8.47 -3.78 -11.83
C MET A 215 8.56 -4.31 -10.39
N LEU A 216 8.05 -5.51 -10.12
CA LEU A 216 8.15 -6.15 -8.81
C LEU A 216 9.60 -6.36 -8.37
N SER A 217 10.50 -6.72 -9.30
CA SER A 217 11.94 -6.83 -9.02
C SER A 217 12.52 -5.51 -8.52
N LYS A 218 12.20 -4.39 -9.19
CA LYS A 218 12.66 -3.06 -8.75
C LYS A 218 12.16 -2.70 -7.35
N MET A 219 10.92 -3.09 -7.01
CA MET A 219 10.38 -2.91 -5.66
C MET A 219 11.16 -3.74 -4.63
N VAL A 220 11.46 -4.99 -4.96
CA VAL A 220 12.24 -5.92 -4.13
C VAL A 220 13.65 -5.36 -3.88
N ASP A 221 14.34 -4.94 -4.94
CA ASP A 221 15.68 -4.37 -4.85
C ASP A 221 15.70 -3.13 -3.94
N TRP A 222 14.78 -2.19 -4.18
CA TRP A 222 14.64 -1.00 -3.34
C TRP A 222 14.39 -1.32 -1.86
N LEU A 223 13.49 -2.26 -1.58
CA LEU A 223 13.18 -2.68 -0.21
C LEU A 223 14.39 -3.31 0.46
N ASN A 224 15.07 -4.25 -0.22
CA ASN A 224 16.28 -4.88 0.30
C ASN A 224 17.38 -3.84 0.58
N GLU A 225 17.60 -2.87 -0.31
CA GLU A 225 18.54 -1.76 -0.08
C GLU A 225 18.24 -1.00 1.23
N GLN A 226 16.97 -0.82 1.60
CA GLN A 226 16.63 -0.13 2.86
C GLN A 226 17.09 -0.94 4.09
N ASN A 227 16.93 -2.27 4.08
CA ASN A 227 17.39 -3.10 5.19
C ASN A 227 18.90 -3.27 5.19
N ASP A 228 19.49 -3.51 4.01
CA ASP A 228 20.94 -3.65 3.81
C ASP A 228 21.68 -2.40 4.32
N GLN A 229 21.12 -1.20 4.13
CA GLN A 229 21.68 0.05 4.62
C GLN A 229 21.92 0.04 6.13
N TYR A 230 21.06 -0.57 6.94
CA TYR A 230 21.20 -0.58 8.40
C TYR A 230 21.91 -1.84 8.88
N TYR A 231 21.53 -3.01 8.34
CA TYR A 231 22.03 -4.29 8.80
C TYR A 231 23.51 -4.50 8.44
N LEU A 232 23.90 -4.23 7.19
CA LEU A 232 25.27 -4.48 6.72
C LEU A 232 26.27 -3.41 7.15
N THR A 233 25.81 -2.17 7.35
CA THR A 233 26.70 -1.07 7.73
C THR A 233 26.83 -0.89 9.25
N GLY A 234 25.92 -1.50 10.03
CA GLY A 234 25.79 -1.25 11.47
C GLY A 234 25.21 0.12 11.81
N LYS A 235 24.75 0.89 10.81
CA LYS A 235 24.07 2.16 11.05
C LYS A 235 22.75 1.90 11.78
N ARG A 236 22.52 2.69 12.84
CA ARG A 236 21.26 2.66 13.59
C ARG A 236 20.11 3.24 12.76
N TYR A 237 19.06 2.47 12.53
CA TYR A 237 17.79 2.97 12.00
C TYR A 237 17.18 3.97 13.00
N GLN A 238 16.61 5.04 12.48
CA GLN A 238 15.97 6.09 13.28
C GLN A 238 14.71 6.49 12.53
N TRP A 239 13.59 5.91 12.93
CA TRP A 239 12.31 6.20 12.32
C TRP A 239 11.94 7.67 12.50
N SER A 240 11.39 8.26 11.45
CA SER A 240 10.93 9.64 11.44
C SER A 240 9.58 9.74 10.78
N GLY A 241 8.56 10.13 11.55
CA GLY A 241 7.19 10.33 11.06
C GLY A 241 7.07 11.34 9.92
N VAL A 242 8.12 12.11 9.67
CA VAL A 242 8.17 13.16 8.65
C VAL A 242 9.15 12.84 7.52
N LYS A 243 10.21 12.07 7.77
CA LYS A 243 11.30 11.84 6.81
C LYS A 243 11.49 10.39 6.38
N ASP A 244 11.15 9.44 7.23
CA ASP A 244 11.47 8.02 7.04
C ASP A 244 10.48 7.21 7.88
N ASN A 245 9.29 7.01 7.32
CA ASN A 245 8.20 6.26 7.94
C ASN A 245 7.65 5.20 6.99
N CYS A 246 6.69 4.41 7.47
CA CYS A 246 6.05 3.36 6.69
C CYS A 246 5.48 3.83 5.35
N THR A 247 4.94 5.04 5.30
CA THR A 247 4.39 5.61 4.06
C THR A 247 5.50 5.97 3.07
N HIS A 248 6.64 6.52 3.52
CA HIS A 248 7.77 6.79 2.64
C HIS A 248 8.37 5.52 2.03
N THR A 249 8.59 4.49 2.85
CA THR A 249 9.16 3.22 2.37
C THR A 249 8.24 2.58 1.33
N THR A 250 6.94 2.46 1.64
CA THR A 250 5.96 1.88 0.71
C THR A 250 5.76 2.73 -0.54
N HIS A 251 5.67 4.06 -0.41
CA HIS A 251 5.58 4.98 -1.55
C HIS A 251 6.76 4.85 -2.48
N ASN A 252 7.97 4.83 -1.93
CA ASN A 252 9.19 4.78 -2.71
C ASN A 252 9.43 3.40 -3.33
N ALA A 253 8.86 2.32 -2.77
CA ALA A 253 8.80 1.05 -3.48
C ALA A 253 7.99 1.16 -4.78
N TYR A 254 6.81 1.78 -4.75
CA TYR A 254 6.03 2.06 -5.98
C TYR A 254 6.75 3.03 -6.93
N HIS A 255 7.48 4.01 -6.39
CA HIS A 255 8.30 4.91 -7.20
C HIS A 255 9.42 4.16 -7.94
N ALA A 256 10.11 3.23 -7.27
CA ALA A 256 11.15 2.39 -7.89
C ALA A 256 10.60 1.57 -9.08
N ALA A 257 9.31 1.25 -9.04
CA ALA A 257 8.56 0.61 -10.13
C ALA A 257 7.90 1.60 -11.11
N ASP A 258 8.30 2.87 -11.13
CA ASP A 258 7.78 3.92 -12.02
C ASP A 258 6.27 4.20 -11.93
N VAL A 259 5.59 3.76 -10.86
CA VAL A 259 4.14 3.95 -10.69
C VAL A 259 3.79 5.43 -10.49
N TRP A 260 4.61 6.16 -9.73
CA TRP A 260 4.46 7.59 -9.46
C TRP A 260 5.78 8.28 -9.12
N GLY A 261 5.75 9.60 -8.90
CA GLY A 261 6.90 10.39 -8.50
C GLY A 261 7.44 10.02 -7.12
N ARG A 262 8.73 10.31 -6.90
CA ARG A 262 9.40 10.05 -5.62
C ARG A 262 8.84 10.92 -4.51
N GLU A 263 8.58 10.34 -3.35
CA GLU A 263 8.29 11.12 -2.15
C GLU A 263 9.60 11.55 -1.50
N ALA A 264 9.77 12.86 -1.30
CA ALA A 264 11.02 13.41 -0.83
C ALA A 264 11.13 13.28 0.69
N THR A 265 12.11 12.50 1.13
CA THR A 265 12.40 12.25 2.56
C THR A 265 13.10 13.42 3.27
N ASN A 266 13.68 14.37 2.52
CA ASN A 266 14.56 15.43 3.04
C ASN A 266 14.07 16.87 2.76
N ARG A 267 12.78 17.18 2.98
CA ARG A 267 12.27 18.57 2.81
C ARG A 267 12.48 19.42 4.07
N PHE A 268 12.44 20.75 3.90
CA PHE A 268 12.45 21.71 5.02
C PHE A 268 11.17 21.57 5.87
N LEU A 269 11.32 21.52 7.20
CA LEU A 269 10.31 21.06 8.16
C LEU A 269 8.93 21.76 8.01
N LEU A 270 8.90 23.08 7.76
CA LEU A 270 7.65 23.83 7.63
C LEU A 270 6.82 23.46 6.39
N ARG A 271 7.46 23.03 5.28
CA ARG A 271 6.75 22.51 4.10
C ARG A 271 6.31 21.06 4.32
N GLN A 272 7.02 20.31 5.15
CA GLN A 272 6.76 18.89 5.41
C GLN A 272 5.52 18.67 6.30
N ILE A 273 5.13 19.64 7.14
CA ILE A 273 3.90 19.55 7.97
C ILE A 273 2.63 19.55 7.11
N PHE A 274 2.63 20.20 5.95
CA PHE A 274 1.50 20.20 5.01
C PHE A 274 1.49 18.99 4.07
N HIS A 275 2.61 18.26 3.99
CA HIS A 275 2.79 17.09 3.13
C HIS A 275 3.26 15.87 3.95
N ILE A 276 2.77 15.73 5.18
CA ILE A 276 3.08 14.53 5.97
C ILE A 276 2.53 13.33 5.18
N ALA A 277 3.41 12.39 4.85
CA ALA A 277 3.04 11.13 4.23
C ALA A 277 2.19 10.33 5.24
N VAL A 278 0.88 10.36 5.05
CA VAL A 278 -0.12 9.66 5.88
C VAL A 278 -0.64 8.46 5.11
N PRO A 279 -0.76 7.27 5.73
CA PRO A 279 -1.22 6.08 5.02
C PRO A 279 -2.55 6.27 4.27
N SER A 280 -3.51 6.97 4.89
CA SER A 280 -4.81 7.26 4.28
C SER A 280 -4.72 8.07 2.99
N HIS A 281 -3.75 8.99 2.89
CA HIS A 281 -3.53 9.79 1.70
C HIS A 281 -2.95 8.94 0.58
N ASN A 282 -1.93 8.14 0.89
CA ASN A 282 -1.29 7.24 -0.08
C ASN A 282 -2.27 6.22 -0.66
N PHE A 283 -3.19 5.69 0.15
CA PHE A 283 -4.26 4.82 -0.36
C PHE A 283 -5.11 5.54 -1.41
N VAL A 284 -5.57 6.76 -1.10
CA VAL A 284 -6.40 7.55 -2.04
C VAL A 284 -5.62 7.87 -3.30
N GLU A 285 -4.38 8.34 -3.17
CA GLU A 285 -3.54 8.71 -4.31
C GLU A 285 -3.22 7.51 -5.20
N LEU A 286 -2.92 6.34 -4.63
CA LEU A 286 -2.65 5.13 -5.40
C LEU A 286 -3.91 4.65 -6.13
N MET A 287 -5.07 4.68 -5.46
CA MET A 287 -6.35 4.37 -6.09
C MET A 287 -6.68 5.34 -7.21
N GLU A 288 -6.43 6.64 -7.05
CA GLU A 288 -6.66 7.62 -8.11
C GLU A 288 -5.68 7.44 -9.27
N ARG A 289 -4.40 7.18 -8.98
CA ARG A 289 -3.37 6.88 -9.99
C ARG A 289 -3.76 5.69 -10.85
N GLY A 290 -4.31 4.65 -10.24
CA GLY A 290 -4.70 3.44 -10.94
C GLY A 290 -6.12 3.42 -11.49
N ASN A 291 -6.97 4.43 -11.24
CA ASN A 291 -8.38 4.39 -11.68
C ASN A 291 -8.95 5.68 -12.32
N ARG A 292 -8.23 6.80 -12.28
CA ARG A 292 -8.81 8.12 -12.66
C ARG A 292 -8.03 8.88 -13.75
N LEU A 293 -7.01 8.27 -14.35
CA LEU A 293 -6.31 8.92 -15.46
C LEU A 293 -7.22 9.06 -16.70
N PRO A 294 -7.02 10.12 -17.50
CA PRO A 294 -7.83 10.40 -18.69
C PRO A 294 -7.35 9.57 -19.88
N LEU A 295 -7.75 8.29 -19.96
CA LEU A 295 -7.39 7.39 -21.06
C LEU A 295 -7.87 7.85 -22.45
N GLU A 296 -8.74 8.86 -22.51
CA GLU A 296 -9.23 9.43 -23.76
C GLU A 296 -8.41 10.67 -24.19
N ASP A 297 -7.43 11.10 -23.38
CA ASP A 297 -6.60 12.29 -23.60
C ASP A 297 -5.10 11.93 -23.62
N PRO A 298 -4.54 11.52 -24.78
CA PRO A 298 -3.13 11.17 -24.89
C PRO A 298 -2.17 12.34 -24.63
N VAL A 299 -2.61 13.60 -24.81
CA VAL A 299 -1.78 14.78 -24.55
C VAL A 299 -1.58 14.97 -23.04
N ALA A 300 -2.66 14.88 -22.26
CA ALA A 300 -2.58 14.92 -20.81
C ALA A 300 -1.72 13.78 -20.24
N LEU A 301 -1.83 12.57 -20.81
CA LEU A 301 -1.03 11.41 -20.40
C LEU A 301 0.45 11.54 -20.77
N TYR A 302 0.77 12.12 -21.93
CA TYR A 302 2.15 12.39 -22.32
C TYR A 302 2.84 13.37 -21.37
N ARG A 303 2.10 14.40 -20.94
CA ARG A 303 2.57 15.42 -20.00
C ARG A 303 2.79 14.90 -18.59
N ASP A 304 2.23 13.74 -18.25
CA ASP A 304 2.52 13.04 -17.00
C ASP A 304 3.84 12.27 -17.12
N PRO A 305 4.94 12.73 -16.50
CA PRO A 305 6.26 12.14 -16.73
C PRO A 305 6.35 10.70 -16.22
N SER A 306 5.62 10.38 -15.15
CA SER A 306 5.58 9.02 -14.61
C SER A 306 4.79 8.09 -15.52
N PHE A 307 3.69 8.55 -16.13
CA PHE A 307 2.93 7.76 -17.09
C PHE A 307 3.75 7.50 -18.35
N ARG A 308 4.35 8.55 -18.91
CA ARG A 308 5.21 8.45 -20.09
C ARG A 308 6.38 7.50 -19.86
N ARG A 309 7.11 7.64 -18.74
CA ARG A 309 8.21 6.71 -18.41
C ARG A 309 7.73 5.27 -18.25
N SER A 310 6.68 5.05 -17.48
CA SER A 310 6.20 3.69 -17.23
C SER A 310 5.71 3.01 -18.53
N LEU A 311 5.05 3.74 -19.42
CA LEU A 311 4.66 3.21 -20.72
C LEU A 311 5.88 2.88 -21.60
N LEU A 312 6.81 3.83 -21.74
CA LEU A 312 7.92 3.69 -22.68
C LEU A 312 8.99 2.70 -22.21
N HIS A 313 9.23 2.59 -20.90
CA HIS A 313 10.26 1.70 -20.35
C HIS A 313 9.71 0.34 -19.93
N GLU A 314 8.51 0.30 -19.35
CA GLU A 314 7.93 -0.94 -18.79
C GLU A 314 6.84 -1.55 -19.67
N GLY A 315 6.38 -0.84 -20.70
CA GLY A 315 5.20 -1.26 -21.48
C GLY A 315 3.96 -1.34 -20.59
N TRP A 316 3.85 -0.48 -19.58
CA TRP A 316 2.81 -0.55 -18.55
C TRP A 316 2.05 0.77 -18.42
N ILE A 317 0.75 0.69 -18.14
CA ILE A 317 -0.08 1.87 -17.90
C ILE A 317 -0.63 1.83 -16.46
N PRO A 318 -0.49 2.91 -15.67
CA PRO A 318 -0.99 2.93 -14.30
C PRO A 318 -2.50 2.73 -14.19
N ALA A 319 -3.28 3.38 -15.04
CA ALA A 319 -4.73 3.24 -15.07
C ALA A 319 -5.14 2.05 -15.96
N GLN A 320 -5.12 0.85 -15.39
CA GLN A 320 -5.54 -0.39 -16.02
C GLN A 320 -6.55 -1.18 -15.19
N HIS A 321 -7.16 -2.19 -15.80
CA HIS A 321 -8.00 -3.16 -15.10
C HIS A 321 -7.20 -3.96 -14.06
N GLY A 322 -7.92 -4.41 -13.03
CA GLY A 322 -7.35 -5.10 -11.88
C GLY A 322 -6.92 -4.16 -10.75
N VAL A 323 -6.96 -2.84 -10.91
CA VAL A 323 -6.74 -1.94 -9.78
C VAL A 323 -8.00 -1.89 -8.90
N LEU A 324 -7.91 -2.49 -7.72
CA LEU A 324 -9.02 -2.65 -6.78
C LEU A 324 -8.67 -2.09 -5.41
N ALA A 325 -9.70 -1.62 -4.70
CA ALA A 325 -9.69 -1.41 -3.28
C ALA A 325 -10.20 -2.68 -2.58
N GLU A 326 -9.54 -3.06 -1.50
CA GLU A 326 -9.99 -4.10 -0.59
C GLU A 326 -10.10 -3.58 0.84
N VAL A 327 -10.98 -4.18 1.62
CA VAL A 327 -11.18 -3.83 3.02
C VAL A 327 -11.04 -5.07 3.87
N PHE A 328 -10.08 -5.04 4.79
CA PHE A 328 -9.93 -6.04 5.83
C PHE A 328 -10.40 -5.43 7.14
N PRO A 329 -11.64 -5.70 7.57
CA PRO A 329 -12.12 -5.14 8.81
C PRO A 329 -11.31 -5.70 9.99
N VAL A 330 -11.22 -4.92 11.06
CA VAL A 330 -10.77 -5.44 12.34
C VAL A 330 -11.68 -6.60 12.76
N ILE A 331 -11.11 -7.63 13.39
CA ILE A 331 -11.91 -8.76 13.89
C ILE A 331 -12.98 -8.21 14.84
N LYS A 332 -14.26 -8.48 14.55
CA LYS A 332 -15.40 -7.89 15.28
C LYS A 332 -15.56 -8.51 16.67
N ASP A 333 -15.56 -9.84 16.75
CA ASP A 333 -15.58 -10.55 18.02
C ASP A 333 -14.14 -10.66 18.54
N ASN A 334 -13.76 -9.72 19.40
CA ASN A 334 -12.37 -9.44 19.69
C ASN A 334 -12.20 -9.04 21.16
N ASP A 335 -11.55 -9.91 21.93
CA ASP A 335 -11.34 -9.72 23.36
C ASP A 335 -10.12 -8.85 23.68
N LEU A 336 -9.24 -8.68 22.70
CA LEU A 336 -7.88 -8.24 22.95
C LEU A 336 -7.61 -6.82 22.48
N TYR A 337 -8.28 -6.37 21.43
CA TYR A 337 -8.12 -5.04 20.88
C TYR A 337 -9.45 -4.31 20.82
N GLU A 338 -9.34 -2.99 20.78
CA GLU A 338 -10.48 -2.16 20.43
C GLU A 338 -10.72 -2.14 18.93
N THR A 339 -11.98 -2.22 18.56
CA THR A 339 -12.42 -2.36 17.17
C THR A 339 -12.93 -1.04 16.56
N ASP A 340 -13.09 -0.01 17.39
CA ASP A 340 -13.80 1.22 17.05
C ASP A 340 -12.81 2.40 16.89
N LEU A 341 -11.69 2.14 16.19
CA LEU A 341 -10.58 3.07 16.01
C LEU A 341 -10.56 3.67 14.61
N GLY A 342 -10.25 4.97 14.55
CA GLY A 342 -10.32 5.77 13.32
C GLY A 342 -9.04 5.74 12.48
N MET A 343 -9.20 6.24 11.26
CA MET A 343 -8.10 6.63 10.36
C MET A 343 -8.04 8.15 10.28
N LEU A 344 -6.83 8.70 10.33
CA LEU A 344 -6.62 10.15 10.30
C LEU A 344 -6.43 10.64 8.87
N PHE A 345 -7.04 11.78 8.57
CA PHE A 345 -6.79 12.57 7.35
C PHE A 345 -6.31 13.94 7.81
N LEU A 346 -5.12 14.37 7.37
CA LEU A 346 -4.46 15.57 7.90
C LEU A 346 -4.57 16.77 6.95
N GLY A 347 -4.75 17.95 7.52
CA GLY A 347 -4.75 19.23 6.82
C GLY A 347 -5.95 19.46 5.88
N PRO A 348 -5.98 20.60 5.16
CA PRO A 348 -7.03 20.92 4.20
C PRO A 348 -7.17 19.87 3.07
N GLU A 349 -6.04 19.34 2.59
CA GLU A 349 -6.04 18.21 1.64
C GLU A 349 -6.71 16.97 2.20
N GLY A 350 -6.58 16.71 3.51
CA GLY A 350 -7.20 15.58 4.20
C GLY A 350 -8.72 15.59 4.09
N LEU A 351 -9.38 16.75 4.14
CA LEU A 351 -10.83 16.86 3.96
C LEU A 351 -11.27 16.41 2.56
N LEU A 352 -10.54 16.86 1.53
CA LEU A 352 -10.79 16.45 0.15
C LEU A 352 -10.52 14.96 -0.05
N LYS A 353 -9.38 14.46 0.46
CA LYS A 353 -8.99 13.05 0.39
C LYS A 353 -9.96 12.14 1.13
N ARG A 354 -10.55 12.58 2.25
CA ARG A 354 -11.61 11.84 2.94
C ARG A 354 -12.88 11.71 2.09
N GLY A 355 -13.26 12.77 1.38
CA GLY A 355 -14.37 12.70 0.41
C GLY A 355 -14.09 11.71 -0.72
N ARG A 356 -12.86 11.74 -1.27
CA ARG A 356 -12.40 10.79 -2.31
C ARG A 356 -12.34 9.36 -1.80
N PHE A 357 -11.85 9.14 -0.59
CA PHE A 357 -11.83 7.84 0.10
C PHE A 357 -13.23 7.23 0.16
N LYS A 358 -14.23 8.00 0.61
CA LYS A 358 -15.63 7.55 0.61
C LYS A 358 -16.15 7.22 -0.79
N LYS A 359 -15.79 8.03 -1.81
CA LYS A 359 -16.15 7.77 -3.21
C LYS A 359 -15.52 6.49 -3.75
N ILE A 360 -14.28 6.19 -3.37
CA ILE A 360 -13.58 4.95 -3.74
C ILE A 360 -14.33 3.76 -3.15
N LEU A 361 -14.56 3.75 -1.83
CA LEU A 361 -15.25 2.63 -1.15
C LEU A 361 -16.74 2.53 -1.47
N GLY A 362 -17.35 3.58 -2.02
CA GLY A 362 -18.74 3.57 -2.48
C GLY A 362 -18.89 3.19 -3.96
N ASN A 363 -17.80 2.92 -4.68
CA ASN A 363 -17.84 2.61 -6.10
C ASN A 363 -17.58 1.12 -6.33
N THR A 364 -18.62 0.36 -6.68
CA THR A 364 -18.54 -1.08 -6.92
C THR A 364 -17.46 -1.45 -7.94
N ARG A 365 -17.21 -0.64 -8.98
CA ARG A 365 -16.15 -0.92 -9.97
C ARG A 365 -14.73 -0.95 -9.39
N MET A 366 -14.54 -0.34 -8.21
CA MET A 366 -13.26 -0.32 -7.51
C MET A 366 -13.16 -1.44 -6.49
N LEU A 367 -14.23 -2.17 -6.18
CA LEU A 367 -14.26 -3.23 -5.18
C LEU A 367 -14.49 -4.61 -5.80
N ASP A 368 -15.18 -4.65 -6.93
CA ASP A 368 -15.54 -5.86 -7.66
C ASP A 368 -14.70 -6.00 -8.94
N LEU A 369 -14.10 -7.18 -9.10
CA LEU A 369 -13.20 -7.45 -10.23
C LEU A 369 -13.94 -7.51 -11.57
N GLU A 370 -15.15 -8.07 -11.61
CA GLU A 370 -15.89 -8.22 -12.86
C GLU A 370 -16.35 -6.84 -13.38
N GLU A 371 -16.93 -6.02 -12.51
CA GLU A 371 -17.32 -4.64 -12.83
C GLU A 371 -16.11 -3.81 -13.26
N ASN A 372 -14.97 -3.98 -12.59
CA ASN A 372 -13.72 -3.33 -12.96
C ASN A 372 -13.28 -3.70 -14.39
N LEU A 373 -13.26 -5.00 -14.70
CA LEU A 373 -12.90 -5.53 -16.01
C LEU A 373 -13.83 -5.00 -17.11
N ARG A 374 -15.15 -5.05 -16.90
CA ARG A 374 -16.15 -4.57 -17.86
C ARG A 374 -16.00 -3.06 -18.12
N TRP A 375 -15.81 -2.29 -17.05
CA TRP A 375 -15.63 -0.84 -17.15
C TRP A 375 -14.37 -0.47 -17.94
N TYR A 376 -13.24 -1.10 -17.64
CA TYR A 376 -11.99 -0.85 -18.36
C TYR A 376 -12.03 -1.32 -19.80
N LYS A 377 -12.64 -2.47 -20.09
CA LYS A 377 -12.91 -2.92 -21.46
C LYS A 377 -13.61 -1.82 -22.25
N ALA A 378 -14.72 -1.28 -21.73
CA ALA A 378 -15.49 -0.23 -22.40
C ALA A 378 -14.66 1.06 -22.60
N ARG A 379 -13.80 1.42 -21.65
CA ARG A 379 -12.90 2.58 -21.77
C ARG A 379 -11.82 2.39 -22.82
N TYR A 380 -11.16 1.23 -22.85
CA TYR A 380 -10.14 0.94 -23.86
C TYR A 380 -10.75 0.96 -25.27
N GLU A 381 -11.92 0.34 -25.45
CA GLU A 381 -12.64 0.41 -26.71
C GLU A 381 -12.98 1.84 -27.11
N LYS A 382 -13.46 2.66 -26.16
CA LYS A 382 -13.76 4.07 -26.43
C LYS A 382 -12.51 4.82 -26.88
N ALA A 383 -11.42 4.73 -26.12
CA ALA A 383 -10.16 5.38 -26.44
C ALA A 383 -9.63 4.95 -27.83
N LEU A 384 -9.68 3.66 -28.15
CA LEU A 384 -9.28 3.15 -29.46
C LEU A 384 -10.18 3.65 -30.60
N ARG A 385 -11.51 3.71 -30.40
CA ARG A 385 -12.47 4.23 -31.40
C ARG A 385 -12.32 5.72 -31.63
N THR A 386 -11.99 6.49 -30.60
CA THR A 386 -11.81 7.95 -30.68
C THR A 386 -10.36 8.36 -30.93
N ARG A 387 -9.48 7.42 -31.30
CA ARG A 387 -8.07 7.68 -31.62
C ARG A 387 -7.97 8.73 -32.72
N GLN A 388 -7.27 9.82 -32.41
CA GLN A 388 -6.87 10.82 -33.40
C GLN A 388 -5.47 10.51 -33.93
N SER A 389 -5.13 10.97 -35.14
CA SER A 389 -3.75 10.95 -35.60
C SER A 389 -2.94 12.04 -34.89
N VAL A 390 -1.62 11.85 -34.78
CA VAL A 390 -0.72 12.89 -34.26
C VAL A 390 -0.93 14.20 -35.02
N ASP A 391 -1.03 14.14 -36.35
CA ASP A 391 -1.27 15.30 -37.19
C ASP A 391 -2.58 16.02 -36.86
N SER A 392 -3.67 15.27 -36.62
CA SER A 392 -4.96 15.84 -36.23
C SER A 392 -4.90 16.52 -34.86
N ILE A 393 -4.18 15.92 -33.90
CA ILE A 393 -4.01 16.49 -32.56
C ILE A 393 -3.28 17.84 -32.66
N PHE A 394 -2.13 17.87 -33.34
CA PHE A 394 -1.37 19.10 -33.51
C PHE A 394 -2.13 20.14 -34.34
N ALA A 395 -2.79 19.75 -35.43
CA ALA A 395 -3.61 20.66 -36.25
C ALA A 395 -4.74 21.31 -35.45
N SER A 396 -5.41 20.56 -34.57
CA SER A 396 -6.51 21.08 -33.74
C SER A 396 -6.05 22.10 -32.69
N ALA A 397 -4.79 22.03 -32.25
CA ALA A 397 -4.22 23.01 -31.32
C ALA A 397 -3.84 24.33 -32.00
N TYR A 398 -3.50 24.30 -33.31
CA TYR A 398 -3.24 25.53 -34.08
C TYR A 398 -4.50 26.34 -34.38
N VAL A 399 -5.67 25.69 -34.46
CA VAL A 399 -6.96 26.37 -34.77
C VAL A 399 -7.58 27.00 -33.52
N ASN A 400 -7.31 26.47 -32.33
CA ASN A 400 -7.80 27.01 -31.07
C ASN A 400 -6.70 27.88 -30.45
N GLU A 401 -6.77 29.21 -30.57
CA GLU A 401 -5.74 30.14 -30.07
C GLU A 401 -5.38 29.95 -28.58
N GLY A 402 -6.26 29.34 -27.76
CA GLY A 402 -5.97 28.97 -26.36
C GLY A 402 -5.35 27.58 -26.14
N ALA A 403 -5.33 26.70 -27.16
CA ALA A 403 -4.69 25.38 -27.11
C ALA A 403 -3.25 25.41 -27.64
N GLN A 404 -2.83 26.48 -28.30
CA GLN A 404 -1.48 26.61 -28.84
C GLN A 404 -0.41 26.56 -27.72
N ASP A 405 -0.73 27.12 -26.55
CA ASP A 405 0.09 27.05 -25.32
C ASP A 405 0.13 25.63 -24.71
N THR A 406 -0.76 24.74 -25.15
CA THR A 406 -0.86 23.36 -24.63
C THR A 406 -0.10 22.31 -25.44
N LEU A 407 0.49 22.66 -26.59
CA LEU A 407 1.34 21.75 -27.36
C LEU A 407 2.70 22.37 -27.73
N SER A 408 2.92 23.65 -27.48
CA SER A 408 4.15 24.38 -27.86
C SER A 408 5.42 23.83 -27.23
N ASP A 409 5.31 23.12 -26.10
CA ASP A 409 6.41 22.48 -25.36
C ASP A 409 6.57 20.99 -25.67
N ILE A 410 5.71 20.42 -26.51
CA ILE A 410 5.72 18.99 -26.82
C ILE A 410 6.54 18.74 -28.09
N ASP A 411 7.64 18.02 -27.94
CA ASP A 411 8.37 17.48 -29.08
C ASP A 411 7.48 16.49 -29.87
N ARG A 412 7.27 16.79 -31.15
CA ARG A 412 6.31 16.06 -32.00
C ARG A 412 6.77 14.64 -32.30
N GLU A 413 8.07 14.43 -32.48
CA GLU A 413 8.62 13.09 -32.78
C GLU A 413 8.53 12.19 -31.56
N ASP A 414 8.91 12.69 -30.39
CA ASP A 414 8.79 11.97 -29.13
C ASP A 414 7.32 11.69 -28.77
N PHE A 415 6.43 12.67 -28.97
CA PHE A 415 4.99 12.45 -28.81
C PHE A 415 4.47 11.38 -29.76
N ALA A 416 4.96 11.31 -31.01
CA ALA A 416 4.55 10.27 -31.96
C ALA A 416 4.97 8.87 -31.48
N LEU A 417 6.18 8.72 -30.92
CA LEU A 417 6.65 7.48 -30.32
C LEU A 417 5.78 7.06 -29.12
N PHE A 418 5.51 8.00 -28.21
CA PHE A 418 4.61 7.78 -27.09
C PHE A 418 3.20 7.39 -27.56
N HIS A 419 2.66 8.10 -28.54
CA HIS A 419 1.32 7.89 -29.04
C HIS A 419 1.16 6.50 -29.67
N ASP A 420 2.12 6.03 -30.47
CA ASP A 420 2.09 4.66 -31.00
C ASP A 420 2.16 3.60 -29.88
N ALA A 421 3.12 3.75 -28.96
CA ALA A 421 3.26 2.85 -27.82
C ALA A 421 1.98 2.80 -26.97
N TYR A 422 1.34 3.96 -26.77
CA TYR A 422 0.14 4.11 -25.97
C TYR A 422 -1.03 3.34 -26.56
N TYR A 423 -1.35 3.55 -27.83
CA TYR A 423 -2.47 2.86 -28.47
C TYR A 423 -2.21 1.38 -28.70
N ARG A 424 -0.94 0.98 -28.91
CA ARG A 424 -0.55 -0.43 -28.92
C ARG A 424 -0.81 -1.08 -27.56
N GLN A 425 -0.45 -0.40 -26.48
CA GLN A 425 -0.66 -0.91 -25.13
C GLN A 425 -2.15 -0.96 -24.77
N LEU A 426 -2.96 0.04 -25.15
CA LEU A 426 -4.42 -0.02 -25.00
C LEU A 426 -5.05 -1.24 -25.69
N ALA A 427 -4.59 -1.58 -26.91
CA ALA A 427 -5.08 -2.75 -27.63
C ALA A 427 -4.68 -4.08 -26.95
N ILE A 428 -3.50 -4.14 -26.33
CA ILE A 428 -3.08 -5.27 -25.50
C ILE A 428 -3.99 -5.39 -24.27
N GLN A 429 -4.21 -4.29 -23.57
CA GLN A 429 -5.04 -4.23 -22.36
C GLN A 429 -6.50 -4.59 -22.64
N LEU A 430 -7.05 -4.17 -23.78
CA LEU A 430 -8.40 -4.58 -24.22
C LEU A 430 -8.51 -6.10 -24.38
N ARG A 431 -7.59 -6.72 -25.14
CA ARG A 431 -7.59 -8.17 -25.35
C ARG A 431 -7.41 -8.94 -24.04
N ASP A 432 -6.54 -8.46 -23.16
CA ASP A 432 -6.31 -9.06 -21.85
C ASP A 432 -7.56 -8.98 -20.96
N ALA A 433 -8.24 -7.82 -20.92
CA ALA A 433 -9.51 -7.67 -20.19
C ALA A 433 -10.61 -8.61 -20.73
N GLU A 434 -10.72 -8.77 -22.05
CA GLU A 434 -11.66 -9.71 -22.67
C GLU A 434 -11.37 -11.16 -22.29
N LEU A 435 -10.10 -11.58 -22.35
CA LEU A 435 -9.69 -12.93 -21.95
C LEU A 435 -9.99 -13.17 -20.46
N LYS A 436 -9.68 -12.20 -19.60
CA LYS A 436 -9.95 -12.29 -18.16
C LYS A 436 -11.45 -12.39 -17.86
N LEU A 437 -12.31 -11.65 -18.57
CA LEU A 437 -13.76 -11.78 -18.45
C LEU A 437 -14.24 -13.18 -18.86
N GLN A 438 -13.70 -13.75 -19.93
CA GLN A 438 -14.03 -15.12 -20.35
C GLN A 438 -13.60 -16.15 -19.30
N LEU A 439 -12.42 -15.99 -18.71
CA LEU A 439 -11.92 -16.86 -17.65
C LEU A 439 -12.73 -16.71 -16.35
N PHE A 440 -13.17 -15.50 -16.02
CA PHE A 440 -14.02 -15.23 -14.87
C PHE A 440 -15.37 -15.95 -14.98
N GLY A 441 -16.02 -15.87 -16.15
CA GLY A 441 -17.29 -16.55 -16.41
C GLY A 441 -17.21 -18.08 -16.39
N ARG A 442 -16.05 -18.67 -16.67
CA ARG A 442 -15.84 -20.13 -16.59
C ARG A 442 -15.59 -20.64 -15.17
N LYS A 443 -15.10 -19.79 -14.26
CA LYS A 443 -14.76 -20.16 -12.88
C LYS A 443 -15.89 -19.93 -11.88
N THR A 444 -16.97 -19.28 -12.32
CA THR A 444 -18.16 -18.96 -11.52
C THR A 444 -19.34 -19.90 -11.81
N LEU A 445 -19.23 -20.73 -12.85
CA LEU A 445 -20.08 -21.89 -13.15
C LEU A 445 -19.50 -23.14 -12.48
#